data_AF-A0A356W8Q2-F1
#
_entry.id   AF-A0A356W8Q2-F1
#
_cell.length_a   1.000
_cell.length_b   1.000
_cell.length_c   1.000
_cell.angle_alpha   90.00
_cell.angle_beta   90.00
_cell.angle_gamma   90.00
#
_symmetry.space_group_name_H-M   'P 1'
#
loop_
_entity.id
_entity.type
_entity.pdbx_description
1 polymer ?
#
loop_
_entity_poly.entity_id
_entity_poly.type
_entity_poly.pdbx_seq_one_letter_code
_entity_poly.pdbx_strand_id
1 'polypeptide(L)'
;EGVIPNLERRYRETDSQWVRDEIAKFQAAAPCPACGGKRLKPEALAVKINSLDISDTSVFSIKQAHEWFASVHKTLTKQQNEIAGRILKEINDRLDFLNDVGLEYLTLSRASGTLSGG
;
A
#
# COMPACT_ATOMS: atom_id res chain seq x y z
N GLU A 1 -6.09 -24.96 -28.40
CA GLU A 1 -6.04 -23.98 -27.30
C GLU A 1 -7.41 -23.31 -27.18
N GLY A 2 -7.83 -22.95 -25.96
CA GLY A 2 -8.98 -22.05 -25.77
C GLY A 2 -8.58 -20.58 -25.94
N VAL A 3 -9.57 -19.67 -25.94
CA VAL A 3 -9.34 -18.23 -26.14
C VAL A 3 -8.46 -17.61 -25.04
N ILE A 4 -8.73 -17.91 -23.76
CA ILE A 4 -8.00 -17.31 -22.63
C ILE A 4 -6.52 -17.75 -22.62
N PRO A 5 -6.17 -19.06 -22.67
CA PRO A 5 -4.77 -19.49 -22.70
C PRO A 5 -4.00 -18.94 -23.90
N ASN A 6 -4.67 -18.77 -25.05
CA ASN A 6 -4.03 -18.21 -26.24
C ASN A 6 -3.60 -16.75 -26.02
N LEU A 7 -4.47 -15.92 -25.45
CA LEU A 7 -4.16 -14.52 -25.14
C LEU A 7 -3.05 -14.40 -24.08
N GLU A 8 -3.10 -15.22 -23.03
CA GLU A 8 -2.08 -15.23 -21.98
C GLU A 8 -0.69 -15.61 -22.51
N ARG A 9 -0.61 -16.65 -23.34
CA ARG A 9 0.64 -17.08 -23.97
C ARG A 9 1.20 -16.00 -24.89
N ARG A 10 0.38 -15.45 -25.79
CA ARG A 10 0.79 -14.39 -26.72
C ARG A 10 1.30 -13.15 -26.00
N TYR A 11 0.67 -12.76 -24.88
CA TYR A 11 1.12 -11.63 -24.07
C TYR A 11 2.51 -11.85 -23.49
N ARG A 12 2.82 -13.08 -23.02
CA ARG A 12 4.12 -13.41 -22.42
C ARG A 12 5.24 -13.54 -23.46
N GLU A 13 4.96 -14.18 -24.59
CA GLU A 13 5.96 -14.56 -25.58
C GLU A 13 6.26 -13.46 -26.61
N THR A 14 5.37 -12.48 -26.79
CA THR A 14 5.59 -11.43 -27.80
C THR A 14 6.59 -10.37 -27.33
N ASP A 15 7.49 -9.98 -28.24
CA ASP A 15 8.38 -8.82 -28.07
C ASP A 15 7.76 -7.50 -28.57
N SER A 16 6.58 -7.56 -29.21
CA SER A 16 5.90 -6.37 -29.73
C SER A 16 5.10 -5.68 -28.64
N GLN A 17 5.48 -4.44 -28.31
CA GLN A 17 4.73 -3.62 -27.36
C GLN A 17 3.28 -3.38 -27.80
N TRP A 18 3.05 -3.13 -29.09
CA TRP A 18 1.71 -2.95 -29.64
C TRP A 18 0.81 -4.16 -29.40
N VAL A 19 1.33 -5.38 -29.59
CA VAL A 19 0.58 -6.61 -29.33
C VAL A 19 0.28 -6.75 -27.83
N ARG A 20 1.23 -6.41 -26.94
CA ARG A 20 1.01 -6.42 -25.49
C ARG A 20 -0.09 -5.45 -25.09
N ASP A 21 -0.06 -4.22 -25.60
CA ASP A 21 -1.03 -3.18 -25.29
C ASP A 21 -2.43 -3.55 -25.77
N GLU A 22 -2.55 -4.17 -26.97
CA GLU A 22 -3.84 -4.63 -27.49
C GLU A 22 -4.45 -5.74 -26.64
N ILE A 23 -3.63 -6.70 -26.19
CA ILE A 23 -4.09 -7.78 -25.31
C ILE A 23 -4.41 -7.26 -23.89
N ALA A 24 -3.64 -6.29 -23.39
CA ALA A 24 -3.81 -5.72 -22.06
C ALA A 24 -5.19 -5.05 -21.87
N LYS A 25 -5.83 -4.58 -22.95
CA LYS A 25 -7.22 -4.06 -22.92
C LYS A 25 -8.25 -5.07 -22.42
N PHE A 26 -7.95 -6.37 -22.53
CA PHE A 26 -8.81 -7.46 -22.05
C PHE A 26 -8.38 -8.00 -20.68
N GLN A 27 -7.39 -7.36 -20.04
CA GLN A 27 -6.89 -7.72 -18.72
C GLN A 27 -7.30 -6.67 -17.68
N ALA A 28 -7.43 -7.12 -16.44
CA ALA A 28 -7.60 -6.25 -15.29
C ALA A 28 -6.54 -6.54 -14.25
N ALA A 29 -6.15 -5.53 -13.48
CA ALA A 29 -5.28 -5.74 -12.33
C ALA A 29 -6.00 -6.59 -11.28
N ALA A 30 -5.30 -7.60 -10.75
CA ALA A 30 -5.77 -8.42 -9.65
C ALA A 30 -4.70 -8.43 -8.53
N PRO A 31 -5.09 -8.62 -7.27
CA PRO A 31 -4.13 -8.80 -6.18
C PRO A 31 -3.17 -9.95 -6.49
N CYS A 32 -1.88 -9.72 -6.26
CA CYS A 32 -0.87 -10.76 -6.43
C CYS A 32 -1.14 -11.91 -5.44
N PRO A 33 -1.24 -13.17 -5.89
CA PRO A 33 -1.53 -14.30 -5.01
C PRO A 33 -0.43 -14.57 -3.98
N ALA A 34 0.82 -14.20 -4.28
CA ALA A 34 1.96 -14.44 -3.40
C ALA A 34 2.00 -13.48 -2.20
N CYS A 35 1.60 -12.22 -2.38
CA CYS A 35 1.63 -11.20 -1.32
C CYS A 35 0.25 -10.66 -0.94
N GLY A 36 -0.83 -11.17 -1.52
CA GLY A 36 -2.20 -10.69 -1.29
C GLY A 36 -2.43 -9.23 -1.70
N GLY A 37 -1.56 -8.67 -2.55
CA GLY A 37 -1.58 -7.24 -2.89
C GLY A 37 -0.80 -6.33 -1.94
N LYS A 38 -0.13 -6.86 -0.91
CA LYS A 38 0.70 -6.09 0.05
C LYS A 38 2.02 -5.58 -0.52
N ARG A 39 2.44 -6.07 -1.70
CA ARG A 39 3.64 -5.65 -2.46
C ARG A 39 4.98 -5.81 -1.73
N LEU A 40 4.99 -6.56 -0.63
CA LEU A 40 6.16 -6.81 0.19
C LEU A 40 6.46 -8.30 0.29
N LYS A 41 7.73 -8.61 0.57
CA LYS A 41 8.15 -9.98 0.85
C LYS A 41 7.64 -10.44 2.23
N PRO A 42 7.46 -11.75 2.45
CA PRO A 42 6.99 -12.28 3.74
C PRO A 42 7.84 -11.84 4.94
N GLU A 43 9.16 -11.69 4.78
CA GLU A 43 10.06 -11.28 5.86
C GLU A 43 9.79 -9.84 6.32
N ALA A 44 9.40 -8.96 5.40
CA ALA A 44 9.01 -7.59 5.73
C ALA A 44 7.64 -7.55 6.44
N LEU A 45 6.71 -8.43 6.04
CA LEU A 45 5.38 -8.56 6.65
C LEU A 45 5.40 -9.26 8.02
N ALA A 46 6.49 -9.96 8.34
CA ALA A 46 6.69 -10.56 9.65
C ALA A 46 7.02 -9.51 10.73
N VAL A 47 7.51 -8.33 10.35
CA VAL A 47 7.81 -7.24 11.28
C VAL A 47 6.51 -6.54 11.66
N LYS A 48 6.20 -6.54 12.96
CA LYS A 48 4.95 -6.01 13.49
C LYS A 48 5.19 -4.97 14.58
N ILE A 49 4.33 -3.97 14.60
CA ILE A 49 4.20 -2.99 15.67
C ILE A 49 2.75 -3.08 16.15
N ASN A 50 2.53 -3.28 17.45
CA ASN A 50 1.19 -3.47 18.02
C ASN A 50 0.34 -4.48 17.21
N SER A 51 0.92 -5.64 16.90
CA SER A 51 0.31 -6.75 16.14
C SER A 51 0.01 -6.49 14.65
N LEU A 52 0.31 -5.31 14.11
CA LEU A 52 0.10 -4.94 12.72
C LEU A 52 1.41 -4.86 11.94
N ASP A 53 1.40 -5.33 10.69
CA ASP A 53 2.52 -5.11 9.77
C ASP A 53 2.41 -3.76 9.04
N ILE A 54 3.46 -3.37 8.32
CA ILE A 54 3.51 -2.09 7.60
C ILE A 54 2.45 -1.97 6.50
N SER A 55 2.02 -3.08 5.91
CA SER A 55 0.96 -3.05 4.90
C SER A 55 -0.41 -2.83 5.54
N ASP A 56 -0.65 -3.40 6.73
CA ASP A 56 -1.90 -3.24 7.46
C ASP A 56 -2.16 -1.77 7.80
N THR A 57 -1.14 -1.04 8.24
CA THR A 57 -1.26 0.39 8.56
C THR A 57 -1.41 1.25 7.30
N SER A 58 -0.92 0.79 6.14
CA SER A 58 -1.06 1.51 4.87
C SER A 58 -2.47 1.42 4.25
N VAL A 59 -3.28 0.43 4.64
CA VAL A 59 -4.67 0.27 4.16
C VAL A 59 -5.69 1.01 5.02
N PHE A 60 -5.28 1.51 6.18
CA PHE A 60 -6.09 2.43 6.96
C PHE A 60 -6.36 3.71 6.18
N SER A 61 -7.52 4.32 6.44
CA SER A 61 -7.70 5.72 6.03
C SER A 61 -6.68 6.59 6.77
N ILE A 62 -6.35 7.77 6.23
CA ILE A 62 -5.41 8.70 6.86
C ILE A 62 -5.87 9.05 8.28
N LYS A 63 -7.18 9.21 8.49
CA LYS A 63 -7.76 9.35 9.84
C LYS A 63 -7.39 8.21 10.78
N GLN A 64 -7.67 6.97 10.35
CA GLN A 64 -7.40 5.77 11.14
C GLN A 64 -5.89 5.57 11.38
N ALA A 65 -5.07 5.87 10.37
CA ALA A 65 -3.63 5.82 10.48
C ALA A 65 -3.13 6.82 11.53
N HIS A 66 -3.64 8.06 11.52
CA HIS A 66 -3.29 9.08 12.50
C HIS A 66 -3.63 8.64 13.93
N GLU A 67 -4.87 8.18 14.16
CA GLU A 67 -5.31 7.66 15.46
C GLU A 67 -4.42 6.50 15.95
N TRP A 68 -4.01 5.63 15.04
CA TRP A 68 -3.13 4.50 15.36
C TRP A 68 -1.69 4.94 15.68
N PHE A 69 -1.07 5.77 14.85
CA PHE A 69 0.29 6.26 15.09
C PHE A 69 0.39 7.16 16.32
N ALA A 70 -0.66 7.94 16.62
CA ALA A 70 -0.76 8.73 17.83
C ALA A 70 -0.82 7.86 19.09
N SER A 71 -1.38 6.64 19.02
CA SER A 71 -1.50 5.73 20.16
C SER A 71 -0.36 4.71 20.28
N VAL A 72 0.44 4.51 19.22
CA VAL A 72 1.46 3.44 19.16
C VAL A 72 2.51 3.53 20.27
N HIS A 73 2.90 4.73 20.68
CA HIS A 73 3.91 4.95 21.72
C HIS A 73 3.59 4.24 23.05
N LYS A 74 2.29 4.02 23.33
CA LYS A 74 1.81 3.32 24.54
C LYS A 74 2.16 1.83 24.55
N THR A 75 2.42 1.27 23.37
CA THR A 75 2.75 -0.15 23.17
C THR A 75 4.25 -0.41 23.08
N LEU A 76 5.05 0.65 22.95
CA LEU A 76 6.49 0.57 22.81
C LEU A 76 7.17 0.60 24.18
N THR A 77 8.34 -0.05 24.27
CA THR A 77 9.20 0.05 25.45
C THR A 77 9.80 1.46 25.56
N LYS A 78 10.37 1.78 26.72
CA LYS A 78 11.05 3.08 26.94
C LYS A 78 12.15 3.33 25.90
N GLN A 79 13.01 2.33 25.66
CA GLN A 79 14.11 2.44 24.69
C GLN A 79 13.58 2.62 23.26
N GLN A 80 12.53 1.90 22.88
CA GLN A 80 11.90 2.05 21.57
C GLN A 80 11.30 3.45 21.40
N ASN A 81 10.65 3.98 22.43
CA ASN A 81 10.10 5.34 22.41
C ASN A 81 11.19 6.41 22.31
N GLU A 82 12.34 6.24 22.98
CA GLU A 82 13.49 7.15 22.85
C GLU A 82 14.02 7.22 21.41
N ILE A 83 14.02 6.09 20.69
CA ILE A 83 14.46 6.01 19.29
C ILE A 83 13.38 6.50 18.33
N ALA A 84 12.13 6.06 18.52
CA ALA A 84 11.03 6.28 17.59
C ALA A 84 10.38 7.65 17.73
N GLY A 85 10.59 8.38 18.84
CA GLY A 85 9.86 9.60 19.16
C GLY A 85 9.90 10.66 18.05
N ARG A 86 11.07 10.92 17.45
CA ARG A 86 11.18 11.88 16.34
C ARG A 86 10.47 11.40 15.06
N ILE A 87 10.53 10.10 14.79
CA ILE A 87 9.90 9.50 13.61
C ILE A 87 8.38 9.53 13.76
N LEU A 88 7.86 9.14 14.93
CA LEU A 88 6.43 9.18 15.24
C LEU A 88 5.89 10.61 15.19
N LYS A 89 6.64 11.61 15.66
CA LYS A 89 6.26 13.02 15.54
C LYS A 89 6.07 13.40 14.07
N GLU A 90 7.07 13.14 13.22
CA GLU A 90 7.00 13.49 11.79
C GLU A 90 5.86 12.76 11.05
N ILE A 91 5.61 11.49 11.39
CA ILE A 91 4.49 10.74 10.82
C ILE A 91 3.16 11.38 11.22
N ASN A 92 2.96 11.66 12.51
CA ASN A 92 1.74 12.27 13.00
C ASN A 92 1.53 13.67 12.40
N ASP A 93 2.56 14.52 12.36
CA ASP A 93 2.49 15.87 11.77
C ASP A 93 2.06 15.83 10.29
N ARG A 94 2.54 14.85 9.51
CA ARG A 94 2.14 14.69 8.10
C ARG A 94 0.71 14.17 7.93
N LEU A 95 0.30 13.24 8.80
CA LEU A 95 -1.05 12.71 8.79
C LEU A 95 -2.06 13.78 9.24
N ASP A 96 -1.71 14.59 10.24
CA ASP A 96 -2.48 15.76 10.65
C ASP A 96 -2.63 16.76 9.51
N PHE A 97 -1.54 17.10 8.82
CA PHE A 97 -1.61 17.96 7.64
C PHE A 97 -2.58 17.41 6.58
N LEU A 98 -2.54 16.11 6.30
CA LEU A 98 -3.45 15.48 5.35
C LEU A 98 -4.92 15.51 5.81
N ASN A 99 -5.17 15.39 7.11
CA ASN A 99 -6.51 15.56 7.68
C ASN A 99 -6.97 17.02 7.55
N ASP A 100 -6.10 18.00 7.82
CA ASP A 100 -6.42 19.42 7.76
C ASP A 100 -6.79 19.89 6.34
N VAL A 101 -6.19 19.27 5.31
CA VAL A 101 -6.54 19.54 3.90
C VAL A 101 -7.73 18.71 3.38
N GLY A 102 -8.38 17.91 4.23
CA GLY A 102 -9.59 17.18 3.88
C GLY A 102 -9.37 15.85 3.15
N LEU A 103 -8.20 15.23 3.28
CA LEU A 103 -7.86 13.95 2.64
C LEU A 103 -8.03 12.74 3.57
N GLU A 104 -8.65 12.90 4.74
CA GLU A 104 -8.71 11.93 5.84
C GLU A 104 -9.37 10.58 5.46
N TYR A 105 -10.15 10.57 4.37
CA TYR A 105 -10.87 9.42 3.83
C TYR A 105 -10.02 8.54 2.90
N LEU A 106 -8.87 9.02 2.42
CA LEU A 106 -7.97 8.26 1.55
C LEU A 106 -7.09 7.31 2.36
N THR A 107 -6.57 6.26 1.72
CA THR A 107 -5.58 5.36 2.31
C THR A 107 -4.18 5.68 1.81
N LEU A 108 -3.16 5.38 2.60
CA LEU A 108 -1.75 5.54 2.20
C LEU A 108 -1.35 4.58 1.06
N SER A 109 -2.07 3.47 0.92
CA SER A 109 -1.89 2.47 -0.14
C SER A 109 -2.56 2.84 -1.47
N ARG A 110 -3.36 3.92 -1.53
CA ARG A 110 -4.06 4.32 -2.76
C ARG A 110 -3.05 4.71 -3.84
N ALA A 111 -3.25 4.17 -5.05
CA ALA A 111 -2.39 4.47 -6.19
C ALA A 111 -2.53 5.95 -6.61
N SER A 112 -1.41 6.66 -6.70
CA SER A 112 -1.37 8.09 -7.03
C SER A 112 -2.05 8.42 -8.36
N GLY A 113 -1.91 7.57 -9.37
CA GLY A 113 -2.57 7.74 -10.68
C GLY A 113 -4.10 7.62 -10.66
N THR A 114 -4.70 7.27 -9.53
CA THR A 114 -6.17 7.20 -9.35
C THR A 114 -6.75 8.38 -8.57
N LEU A 115 -5.90 9.32 -8.17
CA LEU A 115 -6.32 10.54 -7.49
C LEU A 115 -6.86 11.56 -8.50
N SER A 116 -7.87 12.32 -8.08
CA SER A 116 -8.31 13.52 -8.79
C SER A 116 -7.24 14.62 -8.69
N GLY A 117 -7.28 15.61 -9.58
CA GLY A 117 -6.26 16.67 -9.61
C GLY A 117 -6.33 17.75 -8.53
N GLY A 118 -7.20 17.61 -7.53
CA GLY A 118 -7.35 18.57 -6.42
C GLY A 118 -6.25 18.48 -5.38
#